data_AF-A0A8K0JQ23-F1
#
_entry.id   AF-A0A8K0JQ23-F1
#
_cell.length_a   1.000
_cell.length_b   1.000
_cell.length_c   1.000
_cell.angle_alpha   90.00
_cell.angle_beta   90.00
_cell.angle_gamma   90.00
#
_symmetry.space_group_name_H-M   'P 1'
#
loop_
_entity.id
_entity.type
_entity.pdbx_description
1 polymer ?
#
loop_
_entity_poly.entity_id
_entity_poly.type
_entity_poly.pdbx_seq_one_letter_code
_entity_poly.pdbx_strand_id
1 'polypeptide(L)'
;MESVARPSLRQACSVLKQSKRSYATPNAYVPHQANSRIQPLPARPKPVLSTFFTGKPLYANAVVQLETAIKENEEALRRKHIWPLPPRLRLEAETGGWDKNDWKLMETKFATSLDRAQFKRVTGLLKDLALLRRVAQRSGQSEVVLNVNSIIEQYKQPREARQKSTKDKKSPIDEFGRTTTMGRRKESSAKVWLIKTKTPEDFSSRIQTALEIHARKVAEPESTEEPDYPALPTTEVLVNHLPIHQHFPRPSDRELVLRPLRLTGTLGYFNIFALASGGGTTGQAGATALAISRGIITFLPEMADILRRDGLLTRDPRMVERKKTGLAKARKRYTWVKR
;
A
#
# COMPACT_ATOMS: atom_id res chain seq x y z
N MET A 1 -103.90 -81.01 -9.18
CA MET A 1 -103.59 -81.95 -8.09
C MET A 1 -103.41 -81.13 -6.83
N GLU A 2 -104.50 -81.03 -6.07
CA GLU A 2 -104.68 -80.32 -4.81
C GLU A 2 -103.88 -80.99 -3.68
N SER A 3 -103.21 -80.22 -2.81
CA SER A 3 -103.62 -79.90 -1.42
C SER A 3 -103.74 -81.09 -0.45
N VAL A 4 -103.15 -80.98 0.74
CA VAL A 4 -103.78 -81.12 2.08
C VAL A 4 -102.69 -81.18 3.17
N ALA A 5 -103.02 -80.64 4.34
CA ALA A 5 -102.19 -80.38 5.51
C ALA A 5 -102.14 -81.52 6.57
N ARG A 6 -101.02 -81.53 7.33
CA ARG A 6 -100.71 -81.85 8.77
C ARG A 6 -101.51 -82.90 9.59
N PRO A 7 -100.84 -83.55 10.58
CA PRO A 7 -101.00 -83.21 12.03
C PRO A 7 -99.63 -83.19 12.81
N SER A 8 -99.41 -82.39 13.89
CA SER A 8 -99.73 -82.55 15.34
C SER A 8 -98.87 -83.64 16.05
N LEU A 9 -98.37 -83.60 17.30
CA LEU A 9 -98.45 -82.80 18.54
C LEU A 9 -97.22 -83.16 19.43
N ARG A 10 -96.78 -82.25 20.34
CA ARG A 10 -96.23 -82.38 21.74
C ARG A 10 -95.38 -83.63 22.14
N GLN A 11 -94.45 -83.67 23.09
CA GLN A 11 -93.78 -82.84 24.11
C GLN A 11 -92.75 -83.80 24.77
N ALA A 12 -91.57 -83.33 25.25
CA ALA A 12 -90.96 -83.72 26.55
C ALA A 12 -89.44 -83.40 26.65
N CYS A 13 -89.12 -82.59 27.67
CA CYS A 13 -88.05 -82.73 28.68
C CYS A 13 -86.64 -83.20 28.24
N SER A 14 -85.63 -82.33 28.24
CA SER A 14 -84.80 -81.86 29.39
C SER A 14 -83.61 -82.78 29.73
N VAL A 15 -82.38 -82.35 29.40
CA VAL A 15 -81.19 -82.56 30.25
C VAL A 15 -80.26 -81.34 30.08
N LEU A 16 -80.17 -80.56 31.15
CA LEU A 16 -79.18 -79.50 31.33
C LEU A 16 -77.81 -80.11 31.63
N LYS A 17 -76.80 -79.86 30.79
CA LYS A 17 -75.40 -79.93 31.20
C LYS A 17 -74.87 -78.50 31.30
N GLN A 18 -74.68 -78.06 32.54
CA GLN A 18 -73.97 -76.82 32.85
C GLN A 18 -72.50 -76.97 32.44
N SER A 19 -72.08 -76.23 31.42
CA SER A 19 -70.66 -75.92 31.21
C SER A 19 -70.50 -74.41 31.40
N LYS A 20 -69.74 -74.03 32.43
CA LYS A 20 -69.33 -72.63 32.64
C LYS A 20 -68.42 -72.26 31.47
N ARG A 21 -68.91 -71.47 30.52
CA ARG A 21 -68.05 -70.75 29.57
C ARG A 21 -67.35 -69.63 30.35
N SER A 22 -66.06 -69.78 30.60
CA SER A 22 -65.19 -68.63 30.80
C SER A 22 -65.16 -67.86 29.48
N TYR A 23 -65.72 -66.64 29.46
CA TYR A 23 -65.40 -65.72 28.37
C TYR A 23 -63.91 -65.37 28.54
N ALA A 24 -63.08 -65.85 27.62
CA ALA A 24 -61.77 -65.29 27.41
C ALA A 24 -61.97 -63.81 27.09
N THR A 25 -61.59 -62.92 28.01
CA THR A 25 -61.37 -61.53 27.67
C THR A 25 -60.34 -61.51 26.53
N PRO A 26 -60.57 -60.80 25.42
CA PRO A 26 -59.51 -60.62 24.44
C PRO A 26 -58.38 -59.90 25.17
N ASN A 27 -57.18 -60.48 25.17
CA ASN A 27 -55.98 -59.78 25.61
C ASN A 27 -55.97 -58.41 24.92
N ALA A 28 -55.94 -57.34 25.70
CA ALA A 28 -55.80 -55.99 25.16
C ALA A 28 -54.58 -55.99 24.23
N TYR A 29 -54.75 -55.48 23.02
CA TYR A 29 -53.67 -55.34 22.06
C TYR A 29 -52.58 -54.44 22.68
N VAL A 30 -51.50 -55.06 23.16
CA VAL A 30 -50.29 -54.35 23.55
C VAL A 30 -49.43 -54.29 22.28
N PRO A 31 -49.24 -53.10 21.68
CA PRO A 31 -48.40 -52.99 20.50
C PRO A 31 -47.02 -53.55 20.86
N HIS A 32 -46.50 -54.42 19.99
CA HIS A 32 -45.15 -54.97 20.13
C HIS A 32 -44.22 -53.80 20.41
N GLN A 33 -43.56 -53.81 21.58
CA GLN A 33 -42.66 -52.75 21.98
C GLN A 33 -41.80 -52.37 20.78
N ALA A 34 -41.95 -51.13 20.31
CA ALA A 34 -41.16 -50.55 19.24
C ALA A 34 -39.74 -50.27 19.74
N ASN A 35 -39.06 -51.33 20.17
CA ASN A 35 -37.64 -51.37 20.51
C ASN A 35 -36.83 -51.93 19.33
N SER A 36 -37.36 -51.87 18.10
CA SER A 36 -36.50 -51.81 16.94
C SER A 36 -35.91 -50.40 16.91
N ARG A 37 -34.57 -50.30 16.93
CA ARG A 37 -33.83 -49.07 16.64
C ARG A 37 -34.34 -48.48 15.31
N ILE A 38 -35.37 -47.65 15.36
CA ILE A 38 -35.80 -46.84 14.21
C ILE A 38 -34.65 -45.85 14.02
N GLN A 39 -33.83 -46.07 12.99
CA GLN A 39 -32.85 -45.05 12.61
C GLN A 39 -33.64 -43.78 12.29
N PRO A 40 -33.34 -42.65 12.93
CA PRO A 40 -34.03 -41.41 12.61
C PRO A 40 -33.88 -41.13 11.11
N LEU A 41 -34.97 -40.73 10.47
CA LEU A 41 -34.96 -40.32 9.06
C LEU A 41 -33.84 -39.30 8.84
N PRO A 42 -33.10 -39.38 7.71
CA PRO A 42 -32.04 -38.44 7.42
C PRO A 42 -32.60 -37.01 7.43
N ALA A 43 -31.93 -36.12 8.18
CA ALA A 43 -32.36 -34.74 8.30
C ALA A 43 -32.37 -34.06 6.92
N ARG A 44 -33.40 -33.25 6.66
CA ARG A 44 -33.45 -32.43 5.43
C ARG A 44 -32.22 -31.51 5.40
N PRO A 45 -31.48 -31.44 4.29
CA PRO A 45 -30.35 -30.53 4.19
C PRO A 45 -30.84 -29.08 4.32
N LYS A 46 -30.33 -28.37 5.32
CA LYS A 46 -30.59 -26.93 5.53
C LYS A 46 -29.35 -26.15 5.11
N PRO A 47 -29.51 -24.94 4.53
CA PRO A 47 -28.37 -24.12 4.19
C PRO A 47 -27.60 -23.70 5.46
N VAL A 48 -26.28 -23.59 5.34
CA VAL A 48 -25.38 -23.23 6.46
C VAL A 48 -25.56 -21.77 6.88
N LEU A 49 -25.82 -20.87 5.91
CA LEU A 49 -25.90 -19.43 6.14
C LEU A 49 -27.35 -18.96 6.06
N SER A 50 -27.74 -18.05 6.96
CA SER A 50 -29.05 -17.37 6.88
C SER A 50 -29.21 -16.54 5.60
N THR A 51 -28.11 -16.03 5.06
CA THR A 51 -28.05 -15.24 3.83
C THR A 51 -27.98 -16.09 2.56
N PHE A 52 -28.19 -17.41 2.65
CA PHE A 52 -28.05 -18.33 1.52
C PHE A 52 -28.88 -17.96 0.30
N PHE A 53 -30.11 -17.47 0.51
CA PHE A 53 -31.02 -17.06 -0.57
C PHE A 53 -30.72 -15.68 -1.16
N THR A 54 -29.63 -15.02 -0.72
CA THR A 54 -29.15 -13.79 -1.36
C THR A 54 -28.27 -14.13 -2.55
N GLY A 55 -28.21 -13.27 -3.56
CA GLY A 55 -27.36 -13.51 -4.75
C GLY A 55 -25.84 -13.59 -4.45
N LYS A 56 -25.39 -13.08 -3.30
CA LYS A 56 -23.99 -13.17 -2.82
C LYS A 56 -23.97 -13.52 -1.32
N PRO A 57 -24.14 -14.80 -0.94
CA PRO A 57 -24.40 -15.19 0.44
C PRO A 57 -23.25 -14.89 1.40
N LEU A 58 -21.99 -15.11 0.98
CA LEU A 58 -20.81 -14.85 1.80
C LEU A 58 -20.59 -13.36 2.06
N TYR A 59 -20.77 -12.53 1.03
CA TYR A 59 -20.70 -11.07 1.16
C TYR A 59 -21.79 -10.55 2.10
N ALA A 60 -23.04 -10.96 1.88
CA ALA A 60 -24.16 -10.55 2.72
C ALA A 60 -23.96 -10.99 4.18
N ASN A 61 -23.45 -12.20 4.39
CA ASN A 61 -23.12 -12.69 5.73
C ASN A 61 -22.05 -11.81 6.40
N ALA A 62 -20.97 -11.52 5.70
CA ALA A 62 -19.88 -10.68 6.22
C ALA A 62 -20.34 -9.26 6.55
N VAL A 63 -21.21 -8.66 5.73
CA VAL A 63 -21.82 -7.36 6.04
C VAL A 63 -22.64 -7.44 7.32
N VAL A 64 -23.48 -8.47 7.47
CA VAL A 64 -24.26 -8.68 8.70
C VAL A 64 -23.34 -8.88 9.90
N GLN A 65 -22.28 -9.69 9.78
CA GLN A 65 -21.29 -9.90 10.84
C GLN A 65 -20.58 -8.62 11.26
N LEU A 66 -20.24 -7.75 10.31
CA LEU A 66 -19.63 -6.45 10.60
C LEU A 66 -20.63 -5.50 11.27
N GLU A 67 -21.88 -5.46 10.81
CA GLU A 67 -22.95 -4.67 11.40
C GLU A 67 -23.27 -5.13 12.84
N THR A 68 -23.32 -6.44 13.09
CA THR A 68 -23.51 -6.99 14.45
C THR A 68 -22.31 -6.70 15.34
N ALA A 69 -21.09 -6.85 14.83
CA ALA A 69 -19.89 -6.52 15.59
C ALA A 69 -19.82 -5.03 15.97
N ILE A 70 -20.24 -4.12 15.09
CA ILE A 70 -20.34 -2.69 15.41
C ILE A 70 -21.32 -2.50 16.57
N LYS A 71 -22.53 -3.07 16.48
CA LYS A 71 -23.55 -2.95 17.52
C LYS A 71 -23.08 -3.50 18.86
N GLU A 72 -22.48 -4.69 18.88
CA GLU A 72 -21.97 -5.32 20.10
C GLU A 72 -20.89 -4.47 20.78
N ASN A 73 -19.97 -3.90 20.00
CA ASN A 73 -18.91 -3.04 20.53
C ASN A 73 -19.45 -1.66 20.97
N GLU A 74 -20.41 -1.09 20.26
CA GLU A 74 -21.11 0.12 20.70
C GLU A 74 -21.83 -0.12 22.02
N GLU A 75 -22.54 -1.23 22.17
CA GLU A 75 -23.21 -1.60 23.42
C GLU A 75 -22.21 -1.79 24.56
N ALA A 76 -21.08 -2.45 24.31
CA ALA A 76 -20.03 -2.62 25.30
C ALA A 76 -19.48 -1.26 25.80
N LEU A 77 -19.32 -0.28 24.90
CA LEU A 77 -18.90 1.08 25.26
C LEU A 77 -20.02 1.90 25.92
N ARG A 78 -21.29 1.69 25.54
CA ARG A 78 -22.47 2.33 26.17
C ARG A 78 -22.66 1.85 27.61
N ARG A 79 -22.49 0.55 27.88
CA ARG A 79 -22.54 -0.02 29.24
C ARG A 79 -21.49 0.63 30.16
N LYS A 80 -20.38 1.10 29.59
CA LYS A 80 -19.30 1.79 30.29
C LYS A 80 -19.44 3.33 30.23
N HIS A 81 -20.56 3.85 29.73
CA HIS A 81 -20.86 5.28 29.58
C HIS A 81 -19.86 6.10 28.74
N ILE A 82 -19.13 5.46 27.80
CA ILE A 82 -18.13 6.13 26.95
C ILE A 82 -18.74 6.60 25.61
N TRP A 83 -19.70 5.84 25.08
CA TRP A 83 -20.39 6.10 23.81
C TRP A 83 -21.83 6.54 24.07
N PRO A 84 -22.41 7.51 23.33
CA PRO A 84 -21.91 8.19 22.13
C PRO A 84 -20.93 9.34 22.39
N LEU A 85 -20.06 9.62 21.43
CA LEU A 85 -19.15 10.76 21.51
C LEU A 85 -19.92 12.09 21.35
N PRO A 86 -19.53 13.15 22.07
CA PRO A 86 -20.04 14.49 21.82
C PRO A 86 -19.74 14.94 20.38
N PRO A 87 -20.66 15.66 19.70
CA PRO A 87 -20.52 16.02 18.28
C PRO A 87 -19.30 16.92 17.98
N ARG A 88 -18.73 17.56 19.00
CA ARG A 88 -17.52 18.40 18.88
C ARG A 88 -16.23 17.57 18.89
N LEU A 89 -16.26 16.34 19.39
CA LEU A 89 -15.10 15.48 19.53
C LEU A 89 -14.83 14.75 18.21
N ARG A 90 -14.07 15.39 17.33
CA ARG A 90 -13.60 14.78 16.08
C ARG A 90 -12.33 13.98 16.35
N LEU A 91 -12.45 12.66 16.40
CA LEU A 91 -11.29 11.78 16.31
C LEU A 91 -10.80 11.79 14.86
N GLU A 92 -9.51 12.03 14.65
CA GLU A 92 -8.93 11.93 13.31
C GLU A 92 -9.17 10.52 12.73
N ALA A 93 -9.26 10.38 11.40
CA ALA A 93 -9.34 9.05 10.80
C ALA A 93 -8.00 8.30 10.95
N GLU A 94 -8.00 6.97 10.84
CA GLU A 94 -6.73 6.22 10.75
C GLU A 94 -5.97 6.57 9.48
N THR A 95 -4.68 6.89 9.63
CA THR A 95 -3.74 7.05 8.51
C THR A 95 -3.40 5.67 7.97
N GLY A 96 -4.12 5.25 6.92
CA GLY A 96 -3.93 3.96 6.27
C GLY A 96 -5.20 3.52 5.54
N GLY A 97 -5.29 3.86 4.25
CA GLY A 97 -6.42 3.49 3.41
C GLY A 97 -6.49 1.98 3.15
N TRP A 98 -7.69 1.52 2.80
CA TRP A 98 -7.90 0.21 2.22
C TRP A 98 -7.43 0.25 0.76
N ASP A 99 -6.44 -0.59 0.42
CA ASP A 99 -5.79 -0.54 -0.88
C ASP A 99 -6.36 -1.57 -1.85
N LYS A 100 -5.89 -1.54 -3.11
CA LYS A 100 -6.27 -2.50 -4.15
C LYS A 100 -5.97 -3.95 -3.77
N ASN A 101 -4.98 -4.18 -2.92
CA ASN A 101 -4.66 -5.52 -2.47
C ASN A 101 -5.67 -6.04 -1.43
N ASP A 102 -6.18 -5.14 -0.58
CA ASP A 102 -7.24 -5.49 0.39
C ASP A 102 -8.56 -5.76 -0.35
N TRP A 103 -8.84 -5.03 -1.43
CA TRP A 103 -9.95 -5.37 -2.35
C TRP A 103 -9.84 -6.80 -2.86
N LYS A 104 -8.68 -7.18 -3.40
CA LYS A 104 -8.47 -8.55 -3.92
C LYS A 104 -8.63 -9.60 -2.82
N LEU A 105 -8.12 -9.32 -1.62
CA LEU A 105 -8.31 -10.20 -0.47
C LEU A 105 -9.80 -10.42 -0.17
N MET A 106 -10.60 -9.35 -0.18
CA MET A 106 -12.05 -9.42 0.02
C MET A 106 -12.74 -10.23 -1.08
N GLU A 107 -12.37 -10.06 -2.35
CA GLU A 107 -12.94 -10.87 -3.44
C GLU A 107 -12.64 -12.36 -3.25
N THR A 108 -11.41 -12.70 -2.83
CA THR A 108 -11.07 -14.09 -2.52
C THR A 108 -11.85 -14.62 -1.32
N LYS A 109 -12.03 -13.82 -0.26
CA LYS A 109 -12.78 -14.19 0.95
C LYS A 109 -14.27 -14.38 0.67
N PHE A 110 -14.85 -13.56 -0.20
CA PHE A 110 -16.27 -13.61 -0.55
C PHE A 110 -16.57 -14.54 -1.73
N ALA A 111 -15.54 -15.16 -2.33
CA ALA A 111 -15.63 -15.99 -3.53
C ALA A 111 -16.44 -15.35 -4.68
N THR A 112 -16.47 -14.02 -4.74
CA THR A 112 -17.26 -13.23 -5.69
C THR A 112 -16.51 -11.95 -6.05
N SER A 113 -16.72 -11.45 -7.27
CA SER A 113 -16.22 -10.13 -7.66
C SER A 113 -16.99 -9.05 -6.91
N LEU A 114 -16.29 -8.02 -6.45
CA LEU A 114 -16.90 -6.92 -5.71
C LEU A 114 -17.12 -5.73 -6.63
N ASP A 115 -18.29 -5.10 -6.53
CA ASP A 115 -18.48 -3.77 -7.08
C ASP A 115 -17.88 -2.71 -6.13
N ARG A 116 -17.56 -1.53 -6.68
CA ARG A 116 -17.04 -0.40 -5.92
C ARG A 116 -17.99 0.03 -4.80
N ALA A 117 -19.30 -0.03 -5.01
CA ALA A 117 -20.26 0.27 -3.94
C ALA A 117 -20.20 -0.78 -2.82
N GLN A 118 -20.08 -2.05 -3.18
CA GLN A 118 -19.99 -3.16 -2.22
C GLN A 118 -18.71 -3.08 -1.38
N PHE A 119 -17.58 -2.76 -2.01
CA PHE A 119 -16.31 -2.53 -1.33
C PHE A 119 -16.35 -1.28 -0.44
N LYS A 120 -16.95 -0.17 -0.92
CA LYS A 120 -17.15 1.03 -0.08
C LYS A 120 -18.02 0.76 1.14
N ARG A 121 -19.05 -0.07 1.01
CA ARG A 121 -19.91 -0.47 2.14
C ARG A 121 -19.10 -1.22 3.20
N VAL A 122 -18.36 -2.26 2.80
CA VAL A 122 -17.54 -3.05 3.72
C VAL A 122 -16.44 -2.20 4.37
N THR A 123 -15.73 -1.40 3.58
CA THR A 123 -14.68 -0.50 4.10
C THR A 123 -15.23 0.63 4.97
N GLY A 124 -16.48 1.05 4.77
CA GLY A 124 -17.21 1.96 5.66
C GLY A 124 -17.40 1.33 7.03
N LEU A 125 -17.98 0.12 7.09
CA LEU A 125 -18.18 -0.61 8.34
C LEU A 125 -16.85 -0.89 9.07
N LEU A 126 -15.80 -1.24 8.33
CA LEU A 126 -14.47 -1.44 8.93
C LEU A 126 -13.84 -0.14 9.45
N LYS A 127 -14.16 1.02 8.86
CA LYS A 127 -13.76 2.34 9.39
C LYS A 127 -14.52 2.67 10.67
N ASP A 128 -15.81 2.34 10.73
CA ASP A 128 -16.62 2.53 11.94
C ASP A 128 -16.08 1.68 13.09
N LEU A 129 -15.74 0.42 12.83
CA LEU A 129 -15.03 -0.44 13.78
C LEU A 129 -13.69 0.16 14.21
N ALA A 130 -12.87 0.66 13.27
CA ALA A 130 -11.59 1.30 13.59
C ALA A 130 -11.75 2.55 14.48
N LEU A 131 -12.84 3.31 14.30
CA LEU A 131 -13.20 4.41 15.20
C LEU A 131 -13.50 3.88 16.60
N LEU A 132 -14.34 2.86 16.76
CA LEU A 132 -14.65 2.26 18.06
C LEU A 132 -13.41 1.72 18.76
N ARG A 133 -12.48 1.11 18.01
CA ARG A 133 -11.17 0.70 18.53
C ARG A 133 -10.41 1.86 19.13
N ARG A 134 -10.36 3.00 18.44
CA ARG A 134 -9.62 4.19 18.91
C ARG A 134 -10.25 4.78 20.17
N VAL A 135 -11.58 4.86 20.20
CA VAL A 135 -12.33 5.26 21.40
C VAL A 135 -11.95 4.35 22.56
N ALA A 136 -12.03 3.03 22.35
CA ALA A 136 -11.71 2.02 23.35
C ALA A 136 -10.26 2.12 23.85
N GLN A 137 -9.28 2.34 22.95
CA GLN A 137 -7.87 2.55 23.29
C GLN A 137 -7.70 3.78 24.21
N ARG A 138 -8.36 4.90 23.89
CA ARG A 138 -8.23 6.13 24.67
C ARG A 138 -8.92 6.03 26.03
N SER A 139 -9.99 5.24 26.13
CA SER A 139 -10.69 4.95 27.39
C SER A 139 -10.08 3.80 28.20
N GLY A 140 -9.00 3.15 27.73
CA GLY A 140 -8.35 2.04 28.44
C GLY A 140 -9.11 0.70 28.41
N GLN A 141 -9.96 0.46 27.41
CA GLN A 141 -10.78 -0.75 27.29
C GLN A 141 -10.11 -1.79 26.38
N SER A 142 -9.27 -2.66 26.96
CA SER A 142 -8.46 -3.63 26.21
C SER A 142 -9.28 -4.71 25.48
N GLU A 143 -10.35 -5.22 26.10
CA GLU A 143 -11.20 -6.27 25.53
C GLU A 143 -11.79 -5.88 24.18
N VAL A 144 -12.40 -4.69 24.11
CA VAL A 144 -13.00 -4.13 22.89
C VAL A 144 -11.93 -3.93 21.81
N VAL A 145 -10.73 -3.48 22.21
CA VAL A 145 -9.62 -3.28 21.28
C VAL A 145 -9.16 -4.58 20.65
N LEU A 146 -9.01 -5.66 21.43
CA LEU A 146 -8.60 -6.97 20.94
C LEU A 146 -9.65 -7.56 19.99
N ASN A 147 -10.93 -7.49 20.39
CA ASN A 147 -12.04 -7.97 19.56
C ASN A 147 -12.05 -7.26 18.21
N VAL A 148 -12.04 -5.92 18.22
CA VAL A 148 -12.06 -5.14 16.98
C VAL A 148 -10.79 -5.36 16.13
N ASN A 149 -9.61 -5.48 16.75
CA ASN A 149 -8.37 -5.79 16.02
C ASN A 149 -8.46 -7.12 15.29
N SER A 150 -8.93 -8.18 15.97
CA SER A 150 -9.07 -9.50 15.35
C SER A 150 -9.98 -9.46 14.12
N ILE A 151 -11.06 -8.68 14.16
CA ILE A 151 -11.96 -8.50 13.02
C ILE A 151 -11.26 -7.73 11.90
N ILE A 152 -10.63 -6.60 12.19
CA ILE A 152 -9.96 -5.76 11.19
C ILE A 152 -8.82 -6.51 10.50
N GLU A 153 -8.03 -7.28 11.25
CA GLU A 153 -6.89 -8.05 10.73
C GLU A 153 -7.32 -9.12 9.72
N GLN A 154 -8.49 -9.73 9.89
CA GLN A 154 -9.02 -10.68 8.90
C GLN A 154 -9.30 -10.08 7.51
N TYR A 155 -9.37 -8.75 7.41
CA TYR A 155 -9.64 -8.03 6.17
C TYR A 155 -8.44 -7.22 5.67
N LYS A 156 -7.34 -7.13 6.43
CA LYS A 156 -6.11 -6.42 6.04
C LYS A 156 -5.06 -7.41 5.55
N GLN A 157 -4.38 -7.09 4.45
CA GLN A 157 -3.20 -7.86 4.08
C GLN A 157 -2.01 -7.62 5.03
N PRO A 158 -1.17 -8.66 5.31
CA PRO A 158 0.00 -8.54 6.15
C PRO A 158 1.02 -7.54 5.56
N ARG A 159 1.50 -6.60 6.40
CA ARG A 159 2.37 -5.49 5.98
C ARG A 159 3.76 -5.93 5.48
N GLU A 160 4.24 -7.10 5.88
CA GLU A 160 5.59 -7.59 5.57
C GLU A 160 5.84 -7.77 4.06
N ALA A 161 4.79 -8.06 3.27
CA ALA A 161 4.90 -8.11 1.82
C ALA A 161 5.18 -6.74 1.17
N ARG A 162 4.83 -5.63 1.85
CA ARG A 162 4.96 -4.26 1.30
C ARG A 162 6.37 -3.68 1.47
N GLN A 163 7.05 -3.99 2.56
CA GLN A 163 8.34 -3.34 2.88
C GLN A 163 9.52 -3.87 2.05
N LYS A 164 9.39 -5.08 1.48
CA LYS A 164 10.48 -5.69 0.68
C LYS A 164 10.71 -5.02 -0.68
N SER A 165 9.73 -4.29 -1.24
CA SER A 165 9.83 -3.76 -2.61
C SER A 165 10.44 -2.35 -2.69
N THR A 166 10.49 -1.58 -1.60
CA THR A 166 10.88 -0.15 -1.61
C THR A 166 12.14 0.15 -0.83
N LYS A 167 13.01 -0.83 -0.56
CA LYS A 167 14.31 -0.55 0.04
C LYS A 167 15.22 0.01 -1.06
N ASP A 168 15.19 1.32 -1.26
CA ASP A 168 16.04 2.03 -2.21
C ASP A 168 17.50 1.65 -1.98
N LYS A 169 18.11 0.97 -2.96
CA LYS A 169 19.51 0.58 -2.90
C LYS A 169 20.35 1.86 -2.96
N LYS A 170 20.91 2.28 -1.82
CA LYS A 170 21.89 3.38 -1.78
C LYS A 170 23.12 2.98 -2.61
N SER A 171 23.67 3.92 -3.37
CA SER A 171 24.94 3.68 -4.06
C SER A 171 26.04 3.40 -3.03
N PRO A 172 26.84 2.34 -3.21
CA PRO A 172 27.93 2.05 -2.28
C PRO A 172 29.02 3.12 -2.38
N ILE A 173 29.70 3.37 -1.26
CA ILE A 173 30.94 4.14 -1.20
C ILE A 173 32.08 3.14 -1.35
N ASP A 174 33.02 3.43 -2.25
CA ASP A 174 34.19 2.57 -2.50
C ASP A 174 35.23 2.71 -1.37
N GLU A 175 36.22 1.81 -1.34
CA GLU A 175 37.36 1.84 -0.40
C GLU A 175 38.11 3.18 -0.39
N PHE A 176 38.15 3.88 -1.53
CA PHE A 176 38.80 5.19 -1.69
C PHE A 176 37.94 6.38 -1.22
N GLY A 177 36.80 6.13 -0.57
CA GLY A 177 35.89 7.19 -0.11
C GLY A 177 35.15 7.92 -1.25
N ARG A 178 35.08 7.30 -2.43
CA ARG A 178 34.43 7.85 -3.63
C ARG A 178 33.09 7.16 -3.89
N THR A 179 32.15 7.88 -4.50
CA THR A 179 30.87 7.28 -4.93
C THR A 179 30.80 7.26 -6.44
N THR A 180 30.36 6.13 -7.00
CA THR A 180 30.15 5.98 -8.44
C THR A 180 28.67 6.07 -8.77
N THR A 181 28.31 7.00 -9.66
CA THR A 181 26.93 7.19 -10.10
C THR A 181 26.83 7.33 -11.61
N MET A 182 25.61 7.18 -12.13
CA MET A 182 25.34 7.28 -13.56
C MET A 182 24.12 8.17 -13.81
N GLY A 183 24.22 8.98 -14.85
CA GLY A 183 23.12 9.79 -15.39
C GLY A 183 22.96 9.56 -16.89
N ARG A 184 21.76 9.79 -17.40
CA ARG A 184 21.42 9.65 -18.82
C ARG A 184 20.46 10.73 -19.25
N ARG A 185 20.69 11.31 -20.42
CA ARG A 185 19.80 12.27 -21.06
C ARG A 185 19.86 12.10 -22.57
N LYS A 186 18.70 11.89 -23.21
CA LYS A 186 18.63 11.48 -24.63
C LYS A 186 19.54 10.27 -24.88
N GLU A 187 20.51 10.42 -25.79
CA GLU A 187 21.52 9.42 -26.16
C GLU A 187 22.79 9.53 -25.29
N SER A 188 22.95 10.61 -24.54
CA SER A 188 24.15 10.83 -23.71
C SER A 188 24.05 10.07 -22.40
N SER A 189 25.16 9.44 -22.03
CA SER A 189 25.38 8.81 -20.72
C SER A 189 26.60 9.42 -20.05
N ALA A 190 26.53 9.59 -18.74
CA ALA A 190 27.66 10.05 -17.94
C ALA A 190 27.83 9.15 -16.73
N LYS A 191 29.05 8.65 -16.52
CA LYS A 191 29.47 7.97 -15.30
C LYS A 191 30.34 8.93 -14.51
N VAL A 192 29.99 9.15 -13.24
CA VAL A 192 30.65 10.16 -12.41
C VAL A 192 31.17 9.51 -11.13
N TRP A 193 32.42 9.83 -10.82
CA TRP A 193 33.05 9.58 -9.54
C TRP A 193 33.09 10.89 -8.77
N LEU A 194 32.48 10.87 -7.59
CA LEU A 194 32.44 11.99 -6.66
C LEU A 194 33.31 11.66 -5.45
N ILE A 195 34.26 12.53 -5.13
CA ILE A 195 35.22 12.36 -4.04
C ILE A 195 35.11 13.57 -3.11
N LYS A 196 35.09 13.36 -1.80
CA LYS A 196 35.19 14.46 -0.83
C LYS A 196 36.59 15.08 -0.88
N THR A 197 36.68 16.40 -0.81
CA THR A 197 37.98 17.07 -0.66
C THR A 197 38.60 16.70 0.70
N LYS A 198 39.93 16.56 0.75
CA LYS A 198 40.64 15.88 1.86
C LYS A 198 40.58 16.60 3.21
N THR A 199 40.16 17.87 3.28
CA THR A 199 40.08 18.64 4.53
C THR A 199 38.76 19.40 4.67
N PRO A 200 37.71 18.80 5.28
CA PRO A 200 36.46 19.52 5.55
C PRO A 200 36.58 20.55 6.68
N GLU A 201 37.54 20.39 7.60
CA GLU A 201 37.76 21.26 8.77
C GLU A 201 38.47 22.59 8.44
N ASP A 202 39.04 22.67 7.23
CA ASP A 202 39.67 23.88 6.71
C ASP A 202 38.66 24.88 6.12
N PHE A 203 37.45 24.45 5.78
CA PHE A 203 36.54 25.31 5.01
C PHE A 203 36.00 26.47 5.86
N SER A 204 35.43 26.16 7.03
CA SER A 204 34.85 27.17 7.93
C SER A 204 35.92 28.08 8.53
N SER A 205 37.05 27.51 8.94
CA SER A 205 38.19 28.26 9.49
C SER A 205 38.83 29.17 8.44
N ARG A 206 39.10 28.69 7.22
CA ARG A 206 39.65 29.54 6.14
C ARG A 206 38.68 30.63 5.70
N ILE A 207 37.36 30.38 5.68
CA ILE A 207 36.37 31.44 5.41
C ILE A 207 36.38 32.48 6.53
N GLN A 208 36.41 32.06 7.79
CA GLN A 208 36.51 32.97 8.94
C GLN A 208 37.79 33.81 8.86
N THR A 209 38.94 33.19 8.61
CA THR A 209 40.22 33.89 8.44
C THR A 209 40.20 34.84 7.24
N ALA A 210 39.64 34.44 6.09
CA ALA A 210 39.51 35.30 4.92
C ALA A 210 38.58 36.50 5.17
N LEU A 211 37.48 36.30 5.92
CA LEU A 211 36.58 37.37 6.33
C LEU A 211 37.23 38.33 7.33
N GLU A 212 38.03 37.83 8.27
CA GLU A 212 38.80 38.65 9.20
C GLU A 212 39.86 39.49 8.49
N ILE A 213 40.59 38.90 7.54
CA ILE A 213 41.55 39.61 6.68
C ILE A 213 40.84 40.71 5.88
N HIS A 214 39.68 40.38 5.29
CA HIS A 214 38.89 41.35 4.53
C HIS A 214 38.38 42.49 5.42
N ALA A 215 37.90 42.18 6.64
CA ALA A 215 37.45 43.17 7.60
C ALA A 215 38.59 44.10 8.06
N ARG A 216 39.80 43.57 8.26
CA ARG A 216 41.01 44.37 8.56
C ARG A 216 41.38 45.30 7.40
N LYS A 217 41.34 44.82 6.16
CA LYS A 217 41.58 45.64 4.97
C LYS A 217 40.58 46.80 4.83
N VAL A 218 39.32 46.58 5.19
CA VAL A 218 38.28 47.62 5.17
C VAL A 218 38.51 48.66 6.29
N ALA A 219 39.02 48.23 7.44
CA ALA A 219 39.30 49.11 8.57
C ALA A 219 40.55 49.99 8.37
N GLU A 220 41.58 49.49 7.69
CA GLU A 220 42.86 50.19 7.43
C GLU A 220 43.18 50.22 5.92
N PRO A 221 42.56 51.14 5.16
CA PRO A 221 42.70 51.20 3.70
C PRO A 221 44.07 51.71 3.19
N GLU A 222 44.93 52.23 4.08
CA GLU A 222 46.21 52.87 3.73
C GLU A 222 47.40 51.91 3.64
N SER A 223 47.20 50.59 3.86
CA SER A 223 48.25 49.58 3.73
C SER A 223 48.43 49.13 2.26
N THR A 224 49.64 49.30 1.72
CA THR A 224 49.99 48.95 0.32
C THR A 224 50.22 47.45 0.09
N GLU A 225 50.25 46.64 1.14
CA GLU A 225 50.51 45.21 1.05
C GLU A 225 49.21 44.44 0.73
N GLU A 226 49.19 43.70 -0.38
CA GLU A 226 48.07 42.80 -0.67
C GLU A 226 48.05 41.67 0.37
N PRO A 227 46.96 41.51 1.14
CA PRO A 227 46.93 40.48 2.16
C PRO A 227 46.96 39.09 1.52
N ASP A 228 47.78 38.20 2.07
CA ASP A 228 47.90 36.81 1.62
C ASP A 228 46.65 36.02 2.02
N TYR A 229 45.70 35.90 1.08
CA TYR A 229 44.47 35.15 1.31
C TYR A 229 44.75 33.65 1.21
N PRO A 230 44.27 32.83 2.18
CA PRO A 230 44.40 31.38 2.07
C PRO A 230 43.66 30.89 0.83
N ALA A 231 44.28 29.98 0.06
CA ALA A 231 43.68 29.40 -1.12
C ALA A 231 42.32 28.75 -0.78
N LEU A 232 41.26 29.29 -1.36
CA LEU A 232 39.90 28.79 -1.16
C LEU A 232 39.76 27.42 -1.85
N PRO A 233 39.18 26.42 -1.16
CA PRO A 233 38.96 25.11 -1.75
C PRO A 233 37.98 25.24 -2.92
N THR A 234 38.49 24.92 -4.11
CA THR A 234 37.71 24.99 -5.35
C THR A 234 37.32 23.58 -5.76
N THR A 235 36.09 23.41 -6.26
CA THR A 235 35.68 22.14 -6.86
C THR A 235 36.36 21.96 -8.21
N GLU A 236 37.22 20.96 -8.30
CA GLU A 236 37.81 20.53 -9.56
C GLU A 236 36.87 19.58 -10.29
N VAL A 237 36.49 19.96 -11.51
CA VAL A 237 35.62 19.16 -12.38
C VAL A 237 36.38 18.79 -13.65
N LEU A 238 36.66 17.49 -13.78
CA LEU A 238 37.27 16.90 -14.96
C LEU A 238 36.23 16.07 -15.72
N VAL A 239 36.10 16.32 -17.02
CA VAL A 239 35.18 15.62 -17.91
C VAL A 239 35.99 15.04 -19.07
N ASN A 240 36.01 13.71 -19.20
CA ASN A 240 36.81 13.01 -20.20
C ASN A 240 38.28 13.46 -20.19
N HIS A 241 38.88 13.56 -19.00
CA HIS A 241 40.26 13.99 -18.77
C HIS A 241 40.56 15.48 -19.09
N LEU A 242 39.55 16.25 -19.50
CA LEU A 242 39.68 17.68 -19.78
C LEU A 242 38.99 18.51 -18.68
N PRO A 243 39.45 19.74 -18.40
CA PRO A 243 38.76 20.63 -17.49
C PRO A 243 37.40 21.05 -18.07
N ILE A 244 36.44 21.33 -17.17
CA ILE A 244 35.04 21.64 -17.53
C ILE A 244 34.89 22.73 -18.62
N HIS A 245 35.77 23.74 -18.62
CA HIS A 245 35.71 24.85 -19.57
C HIS A 245 36.17 24.49 -20.99
N GLN A 246 37.09 23.53 -21.12
CA GLN A 246 37.52 23.03 -22.42
C GLN A 246 36.49 22.05 -22.99
N HIS A 247 35.94 21.17 -22.16
CA HIS A 247 34.95 20.19 -22.61
C HIS A 247 33.58 20.82 -22.92
N PHE A 248 33.12 21.77 -22.09
CA PHE A 248 31.87 22.49 -22.29
C PHE A 248 32.15 23.97 -22.62
N PRO A 249 32.28 24.33 -23.92
CA PRO A 249 32.59 25.70 -24.31
C PRO A 249 31.46 26.67 -23.91
N ARG A 250 30.21 26.21 -24.01
CA ARG A 250 29.04 27.03 -23.70
C ARG A 250 28.92 27.26 -22.18
N PRO A 251 28.81 28.50 -21.70
CA PRO A 251 28.65 28.80 -20.27
C PRO A 251 27.38 28.17 -19.68
N SER A 252 26.29 28.11 -20.46
CA SER A 252 25.03 27.47 -20.01
C SER A 252 25.20 25.99 -19.68
N ASP A 253 26.05 25.26 -20.42
CA ASP A 253 26.30 23.84 -20.18
C ASP A 253 27.14 23.64 -18.91
N ARG A 254 28.11 24.54 -18.67
CA ARG A 254 28.91 24.57 -17.43
C ARG A 254 28.05 24.84 -16.21
N GLU A 255 27.17 25.83 -16.30
CA GLU A 255 26.22 26.16 -15.22
C GLU A 255 25.31 24.97 -14.91
N LEU A 256 24.84 24.25 -15.93
CA LEU A 256 24.01 23.06 -15.76
C LEU A 256 24.73 21.96 -14.96
N VAL A 257 26.01 21.72 -15.25
CA VAL A 257 26.84 20.73 -14.53
C VAL A 257 27.09 21.15 -13.08
N LEU A 258 27.30 22.45 -12.82
CA LEU A 258 27.59 22.99 -11.49
C LEU A 258 26.33 23.25 -10.64
N ARG A 259 25.16 23.37 -11.27
CA ARG A 259 23.86 23.61 -10.61
C ARG A 259 23.59 22.73 -9.38
N PRO A 260 23.78 21.40 -9.39
CA PRO A 260 23.55 20.57 -8.20
C PRO A 260 24.43 20.94 -7.01
N LEU A 261 25.68 21.34 -7.25
CA LEU A 261 26.59 21.79 -6.20
C LEU A 261 26.18 23.16 -5.67
N ARG A 262 25.81 24.08 -6.56
CA ARG A 262 25.37 25.43 -6.21
C ARG A 262 24.11 25.41 -5.35
N LEU A 263 23.13 24.59 -5.70
CA LEU A 263 21.86 24.48 -4.96
C LEU A 263 22.01 23.86 -3.59
N THR A 264 22.95 22.93 -3.44
CA THR A 264 23.21 22.26 -2.15
C THR A 264 24.21 23.02 -1.30
N GLY A 265 24.80 24.11 -1.81
CA GLY A 265 25.85 24.84 -1.11
C GLY A 265 27.15 24.02 -0.96
N THR A 266 27.38 23.02 -1.81
CA THR A 266 28.52 22.08 -1.73
C THR A 266 29.64 22.40 -2.71
N LEU A 267 29.68 23.63 -3.25
CA LEU A 267 30.81 24.11 -4.04
C LEU A 267 32.07 24.15 -3.15
N GLY A 268 33.16 23.54 -3.60
CA GLY A 268 34.42 23.36 -2.86
C GLY A 268 34.49 22.08 -2.02
N TYR A 269 33.36 21.41 -1.76
CA TYR A 269 33.31 20.22 -0.91
C TYR A 269 33.64 18.92 -1.66
N PHE A 270 33.37 18.88 -2.96
CA PHE A 270 33.59 17.70 -3.79
C PHE A 270 34.51 17.98 -4.97
N ASN A 271 35.32 16.98 -5.29
CA ASN A 271 36.02 16.85 -6.57
C ASN A 271 35.28 15.85 -7.46
N ILE A 272 35.17 16.17 -8.75
CA ILE A 272 34.36 15.44 -9.70
C ILE A 272 35.20 14.97 -10.87
N PHE A 273 35.17 13.66 -11.11
CA PHE A 273 35.67 13.06 -12.34
C PHE A 273 34.50 12.43 -13.09
N ALA A 274 34.26 12.87 -14.33
CA ALA A 274 33.15 12.43 -15.15
C ALA A 274 33.66 11.83 -16.47
N LEU A 275 33.12 10.68 -16.84
CA LEU A 275 33.24 10.14 -18.20
C LEU A 275 31.88 10.26 -18.89
N ALA A 276 31.81 11.12 -19.89
CA ALA A 276 30.60 11.38 -20.66
C ALA A 276 30.75 10.85 -22.08
N SER A 277 29.76 10.08 -22.54
CA SER A 277 29.77 9.45 -23.86
C SER A 277 28.41 9.57 -24.54
N GLY A 278 28.41 9.60 -25.88
CA GLY A 278 27.20 9.65 -26.70
C GLY A 278 26.47 11.00 -26.71
N GLY A 279 25.55 11.16 -27.67
CA GLY A 279 24.77 12.38 -27.89
C GLY A 279 25.61 13.63 -28.13
N GLY A 280 25.10 14.79 -27.74
CA GLY A 280 25.78 16.10 -27.90
C GLY A 280 26.11 16.78 -26.56
N THR A 281 26.81 17.91 -26.61
CA THR A 281 27.33 18.64 -25.41
C THR A 281 26.24 18.93 -24.38
N THR A 282 25.10 19.49 -24.79
CA THR A 282 23.97 19.81 -23.91
C THR A 282 23.33 18.57 -23.26
N GLY A 283 23.33 17.44 -24.00
CA GLY A 283 22.87 16.14 -23.51
C GLY A 283 23.81 15.58 -22.46
N GLN A 284 25.11 15.62 -22.74
CA GLN A 284 26.17 15.19 -21.82
C GLN A 284 26.18 16.02 -20.54
N ALA A 285 26.11 17.35 -20.63
CA ALA A 285 26.01 18.23 -19.46
C ALA A 285 24.85 17.83 -18.55
N GLY A 286 23.66 17.56 -19.12
CA GLY A 286 22.49 17.15 -18.35
C GLY A 286 22.60 15.74 -17.76
N ALA A 287 23.24 14.82 -18.47
CA ALA A 287 23.53 13.50 -17.94
C ALA A 287 24.51 13.58 -16.75
N THR A 288 25.55 14.41 -16.86
CA THR A 288 26.54 14.64 -15.80
C THR A 288 25.90 15.30 -14.58
N ALA A 289 25.03 16.31 -14.76
CA ALA A 289 24.31 16.97 -13.66
C ALA A 289 23.44 15.97 -12.85
N LEU A 290 22.71 15.09 -13.53
CA LEU A 290 21.91 14.03 -12.88
C LEU A 290 22.80 13.04 -12.11
N ALA A 291 23.96 12.67 -12.67
CA ALA A 291 24.91 11.79 -11.99
C ALA A 291 25.47 12.44 -10.73
N ILE A 292 25.96 13.69 -10.82
CA ILE A 292 26.45 14.47 -9.68
C ILE A 292 25.38 14.55 -8.57
N SER A 293 24.14 14.86 -8.93
CA SER A 293 23.02 14.96 -7.97
C SER A 293 22.79 13.66 -7.20
N ARG A 294 22.90 12.51 -7.89
CA ARG A 294 22.81 11.19 -7.24
C ARG A 294 24.00 10.93 -6.32
N GLY A 295 25.20 11.34 -6.72
CA GLY A 295 26.42 11.21 -5.91
C GLY A 295 26.33 12.03 -4.63
N ILE A 296 25.82 13.27 -4.70
CA ILE A 296 25.63 14.12 -3.54
C ILE A 296 24.72 13.44 -2.51
N ILE A 297 23.62 12.81 -2.93
CA ILE A 297 22.69 12.11 -2.03
C ILE A 297 23.35 10.94 -1.30
N THR A 298 24.31 10.27 -1.94
CA THR A 298 25.04 9.18 -1.30
C THR A 298 25.81 9.67 -0.08
N PHE A 299 26.36 10.88 -0.13
CA PHE A 299 27.08 11.49 1.00
C PHE A 299 26.18 12.28 1.95
N LEU A 300 25.20 13.03 1.41
CA LEU A 300 24.32 13.95 2.11
C LEU A 300 22.85 13.64 1.75
N PRO A 301 22.22 12.64 2.40
CA PRO A 301 20.87 12.21 2.06
C PRO A 301 19.81 13.30 2.34
N GLU A 302 20.11 14.24 3.23
CA GLU A 302 19.24 15.37 3.59
C GLU A 302 19.00 16.32 2.41
N MET A 303 19.96 16.43 1.50
CA MET A 303 19.88 17.29 0.32
C MET A 303 18.93 16.74 -0.77
N ALA A 304 18.42 15.52 -0.60
CA ALA A 304 17.56 14.87 -1.59
C ALA A 304 16.28 15.68 -1.85
N ASP A 305 15.69 16.29 -0.83
CA ASP A 305 14.44 17.04 -1.00
C ASP A 305 14.64 18.33 -1.79
N ILE A 306 15.75 19.03 -1.56
CA ILE A 306 16.14 20.24 -2.31
C ILE A 306 16.37 19.88 -3.78
N LEU A 307 17.17 18.85 -4.04
CA LEU A 307 17.47 18.38 -5.40
C LEU A 307 16.23 17.82 -6.12
N ARG A 308 15.29 17.21 -5.37
CA ARG A 308 14.02 16.71 -5.94
C ARG A 308 13.09 17.86 -6.33
N ARG A 309 13.00 18.91 -5.50
CA ARG A 309 12.20 20.12 -5.79
C ARG A 309 12.69 20.83 -7.05
N ASP A 310 14.02 20.90 -7.26
CA ASP A 310 14.60 21.49 -8.47
C ASP A 310 14.54 20.57 -9.71
N GLY A 311 14.13 19.30 -9.54
CA GLY A 311 14.00 18.33 -10.62
C GLY A 311 15.31 17.68 -11.08
N LEU A 312 16.41 17.85 -10.33
CA LEU A 312 17.74 17.32 -10.68
C LEU A 312 17.90 15.81 -10.47
N LEU A 313 17.01 15.18 -9.70
CA LEU A 313 16.99 13.73 -9.48
C LEU A 313 16.11 12.97 -10.47
N THR A 314 15.23 13.68 -11.15
CA THR A 314 14.33 13.11 -12.14
C THR A 314 15.06 12.98 -13.47
N ARG A 315 15.11 11.77 -14.01
CA ARG A 315 15.64 11.57 -15.36
C ARG A 315 14.73 12.24 -16.38
N ASP A 316 15.26 13.14 -17.21
CA ASP A 316 14.54 13.74 -18.35
C ASP A 316 14.12 12.63 -19.34
N PRO A 317 12.81 12.34 -19.51
CA PRO A 317 12.34 11.26 -20.37
C PRO A 317 12.29 11.66 -21.85
N ARG A 318 12.55 12.92 -22.19
CA ARG A 318 12.43 13.44 -23.57
C ARG A 318 13.44 12.73 -24.49
N MET A 319 12.93 12.17 -25.57
CA MET A 319 13.69 11.47 -26.60
C MET A 319 13.24 11.96 -27.99
N VAL A 320 14.13 11.88 -28.97
CA VAL A 320 13.85 12.17 -30.38
C VAL A 320 12.86 11.14 -30.90
N GLU A 321 11.67 11.59 -31.28
CA GLU A 321 10.69 10.71 -31.91
C GLU A 321 11.19 10.23 -33.28
N ARG A 322 10.93 8.96 -33.60
CA ARG A 322 11.23 8.42 -34.94
C ARG A 322 10.44 9.14 -36.03
N LYS A 323 10.95 9.11 -37.26
CA LYS A 323 10.19 9.50 -38.46
C LYS A 323 9.01 8.54 -38.66
N LYS A 324 7.84 9.09 -39.02
CA LYS A 324 6.65 8.30 -39.38
C LYS A 324 6.48 8.29 -40.89
N THR A 325 5.95 7.20 -41.44
CA THR A 325 5.63 7.10 -42.88
C THR A 325 4.59 8.15 -43.27
N GLY A 326 4.70 8.69 -44.48
CA GLY A 326 3.84 9.79 -44.95
C GLY A 326 4.11 11.17 -44.33
N LEU A 327 5.09 11.29 -43.41
CA LEU A 327 5.52 12.56 -42.83
C LEU A 327 6.96 12.92 -43.26
N ALA A 328 7.24 14.21 -43.38
CA ALA A 328 8.57 14.73 -43.67
C ALA A 328 9.53 14.56 -42.47
N LYS A 329 9.02 14.71 -41.25
CA LYS A 329 9.73 14.47 -39.97
C LYS A 329 8.84 13.69 -39.00
N ALA A 330 9.16 13.63 -37.71
CA ALA A 330 8.34 12.94 -36.71
C ALA A 330 6.86 13.39 -36.70
N ARG A 331 6.61 14.70 -36.89
CA ARG A 331 5.27 15.32 -36.90
C ARG A 331 4.99 16.22 -38.11
N LYS A 332 6.03 16.74 -38.79
CA LYS A 332 5.88 17.64 -39.94
C LYS A 332 5.26 16.89 -41.11
N ARG A 333 4.05 17.27 -41.52
CA ARG A 333 3.38 16.78 -42.72
C ARG A 333 3.96 17.48 -43.96
N TYR A 334 3.85 16.82 -45.11
CA TYR A 334 3.99 17.52 -46.40
C TYR A 334 2.81 18.47 -46.59
N THR A 335 2.96 19.46 -47.47
CA THR A 335 1.90 20.41 -47.79
C THR A 335 0.67 19.65 -48.30
N TRP A 336 -0.48 19.88 -47.69
CA TRP A 336 -1.75 19.28 -48.11
C TRP A 336 -2.46 20.22 -49.10
N VAL A 337 -2.92 19.67 -50.23
CA VAL A 337 -3.64 20.42 -51.28
C VAL A 337 -5.11 19.98 -51.26
N LYS A 338 -6.04 20.93 -51.06
CA LYS A 338 -7.47 20.67 -50.84
C LYS A 338 -8.28 20.35 -52.10
N ARG A 339 -7.96 21.07 -53.20
CA ARG A 339 -8.65 21.20 -54.51
C ARG A 339 -10.10 20.71 -54.59
#